data_AF-A0A948QE08-F1
#
_entry.id   AF-A0A948QE08-F1
#
_cell.length_a   1.000
_cell.length_b   1.000
_cell.length_c   1.000
_cell.angle_alpha   90.00
_cell.angle_beta   90.00
_cell.angle_gamma   90.00
#
_symmetry.space_group_name_H-M   'P 1'
#
loop_
_entity.id
_entity.type
_entity.pdbx_description
1 polymer ?
#
loop_
_entity_poly.entity_id
_entity_poly.type
_entity_poly.pdbx_seq_one_letter_code
_entity_poly.pdbx_strand_id
1 'polypeptide(L)'
;MLSAVVIAPALGFAGGFAIMLGLYWIFQKSRPDRMRRVFSRMQYVSTFFMAYSHGKNDGQMPIGVITMALVIYYNDVGIWDRLSVLNPDTWWVIVVSAAAISIGTALGGRRVIKTIGMRMTNLRPVQGFTTHIAAAGVIETASHFGIPVSTTHCVSASVMGVGSTRRFSAVRWGIAGNIIAAWILTFPICGILGYVLTLLLKMVF
;
A
#
# COMPACT_ATOMS: atom_id res chain seq x y z
N MET A 1 -2.07 -9.24 13.81
CA MET A 1 -1.02 -8.53 13.04
C MET A 1 -0.16 -9.47 12.19
N LEU A 2 0.44 -10.53 12.75
CA LEU A 2 1.23 -11.50 11.94
C LEU A 2 0.42 -12.17 10.81
N SER A 3 -0.85 -12.48 11.04
CA SER A 3 -1.74 -13.04 10.02
C SER A 3 -1.90 -12.13 8.80
N ALA A 4 -2.01 -10.81 9.01
CA ALA A 4 -2.12 -9.82 7.93
C ALA A 4 -0.84 -9.74 7.08
N VAL A 5 0.33 -10.03 7.66
CA VAL A 5 1.62 -10.07 6.93
C VAL A 5 1.64 -11.19 5.89
N VAL A 6 0.90 -12.27 6.09
CA VAL A 6 0.84 -13.41 5.17
C VAL A 6 -0.38 -13.33 4.26
N ILE A 7 -1.55 -13.01 4.83
CA ILE A 7 -2.82 -13.00 4.11
C ILE A 7 -2.88 -11.90 3.05
N ALA A 8 -2.42 -10.69 3.37
CA ALA A 8 -2.47 -9.57 2.43
C ALA A 8 -1.61 -9.80 1.16
N PRO A 9 -0.35 -10.25 1.25
CA PRO A 9 0.40 -10.64 0.06
C PRO A 9 -0.20 -11.85 -0.67
N ALA A 10 -0.73 -12.85 0.04
CA ALA A 10 -1.37 -13.99 -0.62
C ALA A 10 -2.58 -13.56 -1.46
N LEU A 11 -3.45 -12.71 -0.90
CA LEU A 11 -4.60 -12.16 -1.61
C LEU A 11 -4.18 -11.22 -2.75
N GLY A 12 -3.15 -10.39 -2.55
CA GLY A 12 -2.60 -9.55 -3.61
C GLY A 12 -2.06 -10.36 -4.78
N PHE A 13 -1.27 -11.41 -4.49
CA PHE A 13 -0.73 -12.31 -5.50
C PHE A 13 -1.86 -13.04 -6.26
N ALA A 14 -2.78 -13.67 -5.53
CA ALA A 14 -3.88 -14.42 -6.11
C ALA A 14 -4.83 -13.51 -6.92
N GLY A 15 -5.19 -12.35 -6.38
CA GLY A 15 -6.03 -11.36 -7.05
C GLY A 15 -5.36 -10.80 -8.31
N GLY A 16 -4.08 -10.43 -8.22
CA GLY A 16 -3.31 -9.98 -9.37
C GLY A 16 -3.21 -11.04 -10.47
N PHE A 17 -2.97 -12.30 -10.08
CA PHE A 17 -2.89 -13.43 -11.00
C PHE A 17 -4.25 -13.71 -11.67
N ALA A 18 -5.33 -13.80 -10.90
CA ALA A 18 -6.66 -14.12 -11.37
C ALA A 18 -7.23 -13.03 -12.31
N ILE A 19 -7.11 -11.75 -11.94
CA ILE A 19 -7.59 -10.64 -12.77
C ILE A 19 -6.81 -10.60 -14.09
N MET A 20 -5.49 -10.83 -14.04
CA MET A 20 -4.67 -10.83 -15.25
C MET A 20 -5.03 -12.00 -16.19
N LEU A 21 -5.29 -13.19 -15.63
CA LEU A 21 -5.71 -14.36 -16.40
C LEU A 21 -7.08 -14.10 -17.07
N GLY A 22 -8.04 -13.54 -16.34
CA GLY A 22 -9.34 -13.16 -16.87
C GLY A 22 -9.23 -12.14 -18.01
N LEU A 23 -8.37 -11.13 -17.86
CA LEU A 23 -8.10 -10.16 -18.93
C LEU A 23 -7.47 -10.81 -20.16
N TYR A 24 -6.53 -11.75 -19.98
CA TYR A 24 -5.99 -12.49 -21.12
C TYR A 24 -7.03 -13.32 -21.84
N TRP A 25 -7.96 -13.95 -21.14
CA TRP A 25 -9.04 -14.71 -21.78
C TRP A 25 -10.03 -13.83 -22.54
N ILE A 26 -10.43 -12.69 -21.95
CA ILE A 26 -11.37 -11.75 -22.58
C ILE A 26 -10.74 -11.08 -23.80
N PHE A 27 -9.48 -10.65 -23.70
CA PHE A 27 -8.81 -9.87 -24.74
C PHE A 27 -7.88 -10.71 -25.65
N GLN A 28 -7.97 -12.04 -25.61
CA GLN A 28 -7.10 -12.94 -26.41
C GLN A 28 -7.14 -12.65 -27.92
N LYS A 29 -8.29 -12.19 -28.46
CA LYS A 29 -8.47 -11.88 -29.88
C LYS A 29 -8.12 -10.43 -30.24
N SER A 30 -7.72 -9.62 -29.27
CA SER A 30 -7.47 -8.19 -29.46
C SER A 30 -6.04 -7.91 -29.91
N ARG A 31 -5.88 -6.98 -30.86
CA ARG A 31 -4.55 -6.55 -31.32
C ARG A 31 -3.74 -5.94 -30.16
N PRO A 32 -2.47 -6.35 -29.95
CA PRO A 32 -1.62 -5.85 -28.87
C PRO A 32 -1.52 -4.31 -28.81
N ASP A 33 -1.50 -3.63 -29.96
CA ASP A 33 -1.39 -2.17 -30.03
C ASP A 33 -2.66 -1.43 -29.59
N ARG A 34 -3.84 -2.00 -29.87
CA ARG A 34 -5.11 -1.45 -29.39
C ARG A 34 -5.20 -1.63 -27.88
N MET A 35 -4.81 -2.82 -27.38
CA MET A 35 -4.77 -3.11 -25.94
C MET A 35 -3.82 -2.16 -25.21
N ARG A 36 -2.62 -1.94 -25.74
CA ARG A 36 -1.65 -0.98 -25.16
C ARG A 36 -2.23 0.44 -25.05
N ARG A 37 -2.89 0.94 -26.09
CA ARG A 37 -3.49 2.29 -26.07
C ARG A 37 -4.62 2.43 -25.06
N VAL A 38 -5.55 1.47 -25.03
CA VAL A 38 -6.70 1.51 -24.12
C VAL A 38 -6.24 1.39 -22.67
N PHE A 39 -5.44 0.36 -22.36
CA PHE A 39 -4.97 0.15 -20.99
C PHE A 39 -4.00 1.22 -20.51
N SER A 40 -3.24 1.89 -21.39
CA SER A 40 -2.44 3.06 -20.98
C SER A 40 -3.32 4.21 -20.50
N ARG A 41 -4.52 4.40 -21.07
CA ARG A 41 -5.48 5.41 -20.60
C ARG A 41 -6.16 4.97 -19.30
N MET A 42 -6.59 3.70 -19.25
CA MET A 42 -7.21 3.15 -18.04
C MET A 42 -6.24 3.06 -16.86
N GLN A 43 -4.94 2.91 -17.13
CA GLN A 43 -3.92 2.86 -16.09
C GLN A 43 -3.92 4.14 -15.24
N TYR A 44 -4.12 5.32 -15.83
CA TYR A 44 -4.24 6.57 -15.06
C TYR A 44 -5.38 6.47 -14.03
N VAL A 45 -6.56 6.01 -14.45
CA VAL A 45 -7.72 5.82 -13.56
C VAL A 45 -7.41 4.83 -12.46
N SER A 46 -6.78 3.70 -12.78
CA SER A 46 -6.39 2.71 -11.76
C SER A 46 -5.33 3.24 -10.79
N THR A 47 -4.42 4.11 -11.25
CA THR A 47 -3.42 4.75 -10.39
C THR A 47 -4.08 5.71 -9.41
N PHE A 48 -5.09 6.48 -9.85
CA PHE A 48 -5.89 7.31 -8.94
C PHE A 48 -6.61 6.47 -7.90
N PHE A 49 -7.25 5.36 -8.30
CA PHE A 49 -7.93 4.47 -7.37
C PHE A 49 -6.96 3.85 -6.35
N MET A 50 -5.80 3.38 -6.80
CA MET A 50 -4.74 2.88 -5.91
C MET A 50 -4.21 3.96 -4.97
N ALA A 51 -4.01 5.20 -5.45
CA ALA A 51 -3.55 6.31 -4.63
C ALA A 51 -4.59 6.68 -3.55
N TYR A 52 -5.88 6.65 -3.90
CA TYR A 52 -6.98 6.83 -2.96
C TYR A 52 -6.99 5.75 -1.88
N SER A 53 -7.00 4.47 -2.26
CA SER A 53 -7.00 3.36 -1.29
C SER A 53 -5.74 3.35 -0.42
N HIS A 54 -4.58 3.70 -1.00
CA HIS A 54 -3.33 3.87 -0.25
C HIS A 54 -3.43 4.99 0.78
N GLY A 55 -3.89 6.17 0.37
CA GLY A 55 -4.04 7.33 1.25
C GLY A 55 -5.04 7.08 2.38
N LYS A 56 -6.17 6.42 2.09
CA LYS A 56 -7.18 6.08 3.10
C LYS A 56 -6.66 5.11 4.16
N ASN A 57 -5.92 4.08 3.76
CA ASN A 57 -5.39 3.08 4.69
C ASN A 57 -4.20 3.63 5.50
N ASP A 58 -3.18 4.15 4.82
CA ASP A 58 -1.94 4.59 5.48
C ASP A 58 -2.11 5.95 6.18
N GLY A 59 -3.10 6.75 5.78
CA GLY A 59 -3.49 8.00 6.44
C GLY A 59 -3.91 7.83 7.89
N GLN A 60 -4.47 6.68 8.25
CA GLN A 60 -4.94 6.42 9.61
C GLN A 60 -3.79 6.36 10.62
N MET A 61 -2.58 6.01 10.20
CA MET A 61 -1.43 5.89 11.11
C MET A 61 -1.03 7.24 11.73
N PRO A 62 -0.65 8.28 10.97
CA PRO A 62 -0.32 9.58 11.55
C PRO A 62 -1.51 10.26 12.23
N ILE A 63 -2.71 10.12 11.65
CA ILE A 63 -3.95 10.64 12.27
C ILE A 63 -4.12 10.05 13.66
N GLY A 64 -3.99 8.72 13.80
CA GLY A 64 -4.14 8.04 15.07
C GLY A 64 -3.10 8.47 16.12
N VAL A 65 -1.84 8.66 15.72
CA VAL A 65 -0.77 9.10 16.64
C VAL A 65 -1.01 10.54 17.14
N ILE A 66 -1.36 11.46 16.23
CA ILE A 66 -1.61 12.86 16.59
C ILE A 66 -2.86 12.96 17.47
N THR A 67 -3.95 12.28 17.09
CA THR A 67 -5.18 12.27 17.87
C THR A 67 -4.96 11.69 19.27
N MET A 68 -4.18 10.60 19.39
CA MET A 68 -3.83 10.04 20.70
C MET A 68 -3.06 11.05 21.57
N ALA A 69 -2.12 11.80 21.00
CA ALA A 69 -1.40 12.83 21.73
C ALA A 69 -2.34 13.95 22.21
N LEU A 70 -3.32 14.37 21.40
CA LEU A 70 -4.31 15.38 21.78
C LEU A 70 -5.24 14.87 22.90
N VAL A 71 -5.69 13.62 22.83
CA VAL A 71 -6.53 12.99 23.86
C VAL A 71 -5.81 12.98 25.21
N ILE A 72 -4.52 12.64 25.24
CA ILE A 72 -3.72 12.64 26.47
C ILE A 72 -3.53 14.08 26.98
N TYR A 73 -3.25 15.03 26.09
CA TYR A 73 -2.98 16.42 26.45
C TYR A 73 -4.21 17.14 27.02
N TYR A 74 -5.38 16.97 26.38
CA TYR A 74 -6.65 17.59 26.80
C TYR A 74 -7.43 16.74 27.80
N ASN A 75 -7.01 15.50 28.05
CA ASN A 75 -7.69 14.51 28.90
C ASN A 75 -9.16 14.28 28.49
N ASP A 76 -9.41 14.30 27.17
CA ASP A 76 -10.74 14.22 26.58
C ASP A 76 -10.78 13.10 25.54
N VAL A 77 -11.41 11.99 25.91
CA VAL A 77 -11.58 10.81 25.05
C VAL A 77 -12.56 11.06 23.89
N GLY A 78 -13.44 12.07 24.01
CA GLY A 78 -14.43 12.41 22.99
C GLY A 78 -13.84 13.03 21.72
N ILE A 79 -12.54 13.34 21.71
CA ILE A 79 -11.82 13.80 20.51
C ILE A 79 -11.85 12.72 19.41
N TRP A 80 -11.84 11.43 19.77
CA TRP A 80 -11.97 10.34 18.79
C TRP A 80 -13.31 10.40 18.03
N ASP A 81 -14.40 10.64 18.74
CA ASP A 81 -15.75 10.72 18.15
C ASP A 81 -15.94 12.02 17.35
N ARG A 82 -15.23 13.08 17.75
CA ARG A 82 -15.20 14.37 17.05
C ARG A 82 -14.21 14.39 15.89
N LEU A 83 -13.49 13.32 15.60
CA LEU A 83 -12.50 13.30 14.52
C LEU A 83 -13.20 13.33 13.16
N SER A 84 -13.32 14.52 12.57
CA SER A 84 -13.91 14.71 11.24
C SER A 84 -13.22 15.84 10.49
N VAL A 85 -13.23 15.73 9.17
CA VAL A 85 -12.82 16.82 8.25
C VAL A 85 -13.77 18.01 8.35
N LEU A 86 -15.03 17.77 8.75
CA LEU A 86 -16.04 18.82 8.88
C LEU A 86 -15.96 19.56 10.23
N ASN A 87 -15.23 19.01 11.20
CA ASN A 87 -15.10 19.63 12.52
C ASN A 87 -13.95 20.66 12.51
N PRO A 88 -14.22 21.95 12.84
CA PRO A 88 -13.23 23.03 12.82
C PRO A 88 -11.99 22.79 13.69
N ASP A 89 -12.12 21.97 14.73
CA ASP A 89 -11.06 21.76 15.71
C ASP A 89 -10.12 20.61 15.35
N THR A 90 -10.56 19.67 14.49
CA THR A 90 -9.83 18.43 14.20
C THR A 90 -9.44 18.23 12.73
N TRP A 91 -10.01 19.02 11.80
CA TRP A 91 -9.75 18.85 10.36
C TRP A 91 -8.27 18.95 9.99
N TRP A 92 -7.52 19.80 10.70
CA TRP A 92 -6.10 20.03 10.45
C TRP A 92 -5.27 18.76 10.69
N VAL A 93 -5.66 17.88 11.61
CA VAL A 93 -4.98 16.61 11.88
C VAL A 93 -4.97 15.75 10.62
N ILE A 94 -6.11 15.69 9.94
CA ILE A 94 -6.30 14.93 8.71
C ILE A 94 -5.53 15.58 7.57
N VAL A 95 -5.62 16.90 7.42
CA VAL A 95 -4.94 17.64 6.33
C VAL A 95 -3.43 17.58 6.45
N VAL A 96 -2.86 17.79 7.65
CA VAL A 96 -1.42 17.69 7.89
C VAL A 96 -0.93 16.28 7.62
N SER A 97 -1.66 15.25 8.08
CA SER A 97 -1.35 13.85 7.82
C SER A 97 -1.36 13.52 6.33
N ALA A 98 -2.40 13.96 5.60
CA ALA A 98 -2.52 13.77 4.17
C ALA A 98 -1.41 14.49 3.38
N ALA A 99 -1.08 15.72 3.78
CA ALA A 99 0.01 16.49 3.20
C ALA A 99 1.37 15.81 3.43
N ALA A 100 1.63 15.34 4.66
CA ALA A 100 2.87 14.64 5.00
C ALA A 100 3.06 13.36 4.17
N ILE A 101 2.03 12.54 4.04
CA ILE A 101 2.07 11.32 3.21
C ILE A 101 2.28 11.66 1.73
N SER A 102 1.59 12.68 1.22
CA SER A 102 1.70 13.10 -0.18
C SER A 102 3.11 13.62 -0.50
N ILE A 103 3.65 14.48 0.35
CA ILE A 103 5.01 15.03 0.20
C ILE A 103 6.06 13.93 0.35
N GLY A 104 5.93 13.07 1.37
CA GLY A 104 6.83 11.93 1.59
C GLY A 104 6.87 10.99 0.38
N THR A 105 5.70 10.70 -0.21
CA THR A 105 5.60 9.87 -1.42
C THR A 105 6.26 10.54 -2.62
N ALA A 106 6.06 11.85 -2.80
CA ALA A 106 6.65 12.61 -3.90
C ALA A 106 8.19 12.68 -3.83
N LEU A 107 8.75 12.88 -2.64
CA LEU A 107 10.19 13.03 -2.41
C LEU A 107 10.92 11.67 -2.36
N GLY A 108 10.35 10.69 -1.66
CA GLY A 108 11.02 9.42 -1.36
C GLY A 108 10.61 8.23 -2.25
N GLY A 109 9.41 8.27 -2.84
CA GLY A 109 8.80 7.09 -3.47
C GLY A 109 9.50 6.60 -4.74
N ARG A 110 10.27 7.46 -5.43
CA ARG A 110 10.86 7.14 -6.75
C ARG A 110 11.73 5.88 -6.75
N ARG A 111 12.52 5.65 -5.68
CA ARG A 111 13.40 4.47 -5.58
C ARG A 111 12.62 3.16 -5.43
N VAL A 112 11.54 3.19 -4.64
CA VAL A 112 10.66 2.04 -4.40
C VAL A 112 9.89 1.72 -5.68
N ILE A 113 9.29 2.72 -6.32
CA ILE A 113 8.55 2.57 -7.59
C ILE A 113 9.47 1.97 -8.68
N LYS A 114 10.71 2.46 -8.78
CA LYS A 114 11.70 1.93 -9.73
C LYS A 114 12.08 0.47 -9.43
N THR A 115 12.15 0.10 -8.16
CA THR A 115 12.51 -1.27 -7.78
C THR A 115 11.37 -2.25 -8.07
N ILE A 116 10.15 -1.92 -7.67
CA ILE A 116 8.97 -2.78 -7.86
C ILE A 116 8.55 -2.82 -9.34
N GLY A 117 8.46 -1.67 -10.01
CA GLY A 117 7.87 -1.56 -11.35
C GLY A 117 8.82 -1.82 -12.52
N MET A 118 10.14 -1.78 -12.30
CA MET A 118 11.13 -2.01 -13.36
C MET A 118 12.15 -3.09 -13.04
N ARG A 119 12.62 -3.19 -11.79
CA ARG A 119 13.63 -4.19 -11.41
C ARG A 119 13.02 -5.55 -11.09
N MET A 120 11.93 -5.61 -10.32
CA MET A 120 11.30 -6.87 -9.91
C MET A 120 10.54 -7.54 -11.05
N THR A 121 9.68 -6.78 -11.74
CA THR A 121 8.93 -7.22 -12.93
C THR A 121 8.89 -6.06 -13.92
N ASN A 122 9.09 -6.31 -15.22
CA ASN A 122 8.96 -5.26 -16.23
C ASN A 122 7.47 -5.07 -16.61
N LEU A 123 6.81 -4.10 -15.97
CA LEU A 123 5.38 -3.87 -16.10
C LEU A 123 5.03 -3.13 -17.40
N ARG A 124 4.17 -3.74 -18.22
CA ARG A 124 3.47 -3.08 -19.33
C ARG A 124 2.21 -2.36 -18.82
N PRO A 125 1.61 -1.43 -19.57
CA PRO A 125 0.44 -0.67 -19.10
C PRO A 125 -0.74 -1.54 -18.64
N VAL A 126 -1.03 -2.64 -19.34
CA VAL A 126 -2.06 -3.62 -18.94
C VAL A 126 -1.74 -4.22 -17.57
N GLN A 127 -0.49 -4.60 -17.34
CA GLN A 127 -0.04 -5.20 -16.09
C GLN A 127 -0.05 -4.17 -14.95
N GLY A 128 0.33 -2.92 -15.25
CA GLY A 128 0.23 -1.81 -14.31
C GLY A 128 -1.22 -1.59 -13.87
N PHE A 129 -2.14 -1.49 -14.84
CA PHE A 129 -3.58 -1.39 -14.57
C PHE A 129 -4.08 -2.54 -13.68
N THR A 130 -3.80 -3.79 -14.07
CA THR A 130 -4.24 -4.97 -13.30
C THR A 130 -3.66 -5.00 -11.90
N THR A 131 -2.38 -4.66 -11.75
CA THR A 131 -1.71 -4.57 -10.45
C THR A 131 -2.41 -3.57 -9.55
N HIS A 132 -2.69 -2.36 -10.06
CA HIS A 132 -3.33 -1.31 -9.29
C HIS A 132 -4.75 -1.70 -8.88
N ILE A 133 -5.55 -2.27 -9.78
CA ILE A 133 -6.91 -2.73 -9.46
C ILE A 133 -6.89 -3.87 -8.43
N ALA A 134 -6.01 -4.86 -8.60
CA ALA A 134 -5.90 -5.98 -7.67
C ALA A 134 -5.47 -5.51 -6.27
N ALA A 135 -4.42 -4.70 -6.19
CA ALA A 135 -3.92 -4.18 -4.92
C ALA A 135 -4.93 -3.26 -4.23
N ALA A 136 -5.51 -2.30 -4.96
CA ALA A 136 -6.51 -1.39 -4.43
C ALA A 136 -7.77 -2.13 -3.98
N GLY A 137 -8.21 -3.14 -4.74
CA GLY A 137 -9.33 -4.00 -4.35
C GLY A 137 -9.07 -4.71 -3.03
N VAL A 138 -7.92 -5.36 -2.86
CA VAL A 138 -7.56 -6.02 -1.60
C VAL A 138 -7.50 -5.02 -0.43
N ILE A 139 -6.90 -3.85 -0.66
CA ILE A 139 -6.80 -2.79 0.36
C ILE A 139 -8.19 -2.28 0.76
N GLU A 140 -9.06 -2.01 -0.21
CA GLU A 140 -10.39 -1.47 0.04
C GLU A 140 -11.29 -2.48 0.72
N THR A 141 -11.28 -3.75 0.29
CA THR A 141 -12.01 -4.83 0.94
C THR A 141 -11.53 -5.01 2.38
N ALA A 142 -10.22 -5.05 2.62
CA ALA A 142 -9.68 -5.16 3.98
C ALA A 142 -10.06 -3.95 4.84
N SER A 143 -9.97 -2.75 4.29
CA SER A 143 -10.36 -1.51 4.97
C SER A 143 -11.84 -1.49 5.33
N HIS A 144 -12.71 -2.01 4.46
CA HIS A 144 -14.15 -2.11 4.72
C HIS A 144 -14.46 -3.04 5.90
N PHE A 145 -13.69 -4.11 6.08
CA PHE A 145 -13.79 -4.99 7.24
C PHE A 145 -13.00 -4.51 8.46
N GLY A 146 -12.39 -3.31 8.41
CA GLY A 146 -11.57 -2.77 9.49
C GLY A 146 -10.27 -3.55 9.73
N ILE A 147 -9.83 -4.36 8.76
CA ILE A 147 -8.62 -5.17 8.88
C ILE A 147 -7.42 -4.33 8.42
N PRO A 148 -6.46 -4.01 9.29
CA PRO A 148 -5.27 -3.29 8.90
C PRO A 148 -4.40 -4.17 8.00
N VAL A 149 -4.13 -3.70 6.79
CA VAL A 149 -3.29 -4.40 5.81
C VAL A 149 -2.16 -3.49 5.32
N SER A 150 -1.00 -4.09 5.03
CA SER A 150 0.11 -3.35 4.45
C SER A 150 -0.11 -3.12 2.96
N THR A 151 -0.24 -1.86 2.56
CA THR A 151 -0.33 -1.43 1.15
C THR A 151 0.86 -1.92 0.33
N THR A 152 2.06 -1.89 0.91
CA THR A 152 3.31 -2.34 0.27
C THR A 152 3.29 -3.84 -0.01
N HIS A 153 2.76 -4.66 0.91
CA HIS A 153 2.60 -6.10 0.70
C HIS A 153 1.59 -6.38 -0.42
N CYS A 154 0.44 -5.72 -0.39
CA CYS A 154 -0.60 -5.86 -1.41
C CYS A 154 -0.06 -5.52 -2.80
N VAL A 155 0.58 -4.35 -2.97
CA VAL A 155 1.09 -3.90 -4.28
C VAL A 155 2.22 -4.82 -4.76
N SER A 156 3.21 -5.11 -3.92
CA SER A 156 4.35 -5.94 -4.33
C SER A 156 3.91 -7.35 -4.71
N ALA A 157 2.97 -7.93 -3.96
CA ALA A 157 2.45 -9.25 -4.26
C ALA A 157 1.56 -9.27 -5.51
N SER A 158 0.72 -8.24 -5.72
CA SER A 158 -0.01 -8.08 -6.97
C SER A 158 0.93 -7.99 -8.17
N VAL A 159 2.06 -7.28 -8.06
CA VAL A 159 3.08 -7.24 -9.12
C VAL A 159 3.70 -8.62 -9.38
N MET A 160 3.99 -9.38 -8.32
CA MET A 160 4.50 -10.74 -8.45
C MET A 160 3.46 -11.67 -9.11
N GLY A 161 2.19 -11.58 -8.72
CA GLY A 161 1.09 -12.37 -9.30
C GLY A 161 0.88 -12.06 -10.78
N VAL A 162 0.76 -10.77 -11.12
CA VAL A 162 0.62 -10.30 -12.50
C VAL A 162 1.85 -10.67 -13.34
N GLY A 163 3.06 -10.54 -12.80
CA GLY A 163 4.29 -10.94 -13.48
C GLY A 163 4.35 -12.44 -13.79
N SER A 164 3.91 -13.26 -12.83
CA SER A 164 3.92 -14.72 -12.93
C SER A 164 2.99 -15.26 -14.03
N THR A 165 1.96 -14.51 -14.42
CA THR A 165 1.03 -14.92 -15.50
C THR A 165 1.67 -15.01 -16.88
N ARG A 166 2.77 -14.29 -17.15
CA ARG A 166 3.50 -14.43 -18.43
C ARG A 166 4.43 -15.65 -18.39
N ARG A 167 5.25 -15.71 -17.35
CA ARG A 167 6.16 -16.82 -17.03
C ARG A 167 6.68 -16.60 -15.62
N PHE A 168 6.91 -17.67 -14.88
CA PHE A 168 7.44 -17.58 -13.52
C PHE A 168 8.79 -16.83 -13.48
N SER A 169 9.63 -16.99 -14.50
CA SER A 169 10.92 -16.29 -14.63
C SER A 169 10.83 -14.80 -15.01
N ALA A 170 9.62 -14.26 -15.25
CA ALA A 170 9.43 -12.83 -15.50
C ALA A 170 9.55 -12.00 -14.21
N VAL A 171 9.36 -12.65 -13.06
CA VAL A 171 9.59 -12.08 -11.73
C VAL A 171 11.03 -12.38 -11.31
N ARG A 172 11.76 -11.37 -10.88
CA ARG A 172 13.10 -11.54 -10.32
C ARG A 172 12.99 -11.99 -8.86
N TRP A 173 12.88 -13.28 -8.63
CA TRP A 173 12.66 -13.87 -7.30
C TRP A 173 13.74 -13.53 -6.27
N GLY A 174 15.00 -13.33 -6.68
CA GLY A 174 16.03 -12.84 -5.76
C GLY A 174 15.72 -11.46 -5.18
N ILE A 175 15.11 -10.56 -5.97
CA ILE A 175 14.66 -9.24 -5.48
C ILE A 175 13.42 -9.41 -4.59
N ALA A 176 12.47 -10.25 -5.00
CA ALA A 176 11.28 -10.54 -4.20
C ALA A 176 11.62 -11.13 -2.82
N GLY A 177 12.58 -12.06 -2.77
CA GLY A 177 13.09 -12.64 -1.52
C GLY A 177 13.72 -11.59 -0.62
N ASN A 178 14.54 -10.70 -1.16
CA ASN A 178 15.11 -9.58 -0.39
C ASN A 178 14.03 -8.64 0.17
N ILE A 179 12.95 -8.40 -0.59
CA ILE A 179 11.81 -7.60 -0.14
C ILE A 179 11.08 -8.29 1.02
N ILE A 180 10.80 -9.59 0.90
CA ILE A 180 10.14 -10.37 1.96
C ILE A 180 11.02 -10.42 3.22
N ALA A 181 12.34 -10.61 3.07
CA ALA A 181 13.27 -10.57 4.19
C ALA A 181 13.24 -9.21 4.89
N ALA A 182 13.22 -8.11 4.13
CA ALA A 182 13.08 -6.77 4.69
C ALA A 182 11.76 -6.59 5.45
N TRP A 183 10.64 -7.13 4.95
CA TRP A 183 9.35 -7.08 5.64
C TRP A 183 9.39 -7.76 7.00
N ILE A 184 9.97 -8.96 7.06
CA ILE A 184 10.11 -9.72 8.32
C ILE A 184 11.03 -9.00 9.29
N LEU A 185 12.17 -8.49 8.79
CA LEU A 185 13.20 -7.83 9.60
C LEU A 185 12.76 -6.46 10.15
N THR A 186 11.82 -5.79 9.48
CA THR A 186 11.33 -4.48 9.92
C THR A 186 10.65 -4.55 11.29
N PHE A 187 9.86 -5.60 11.56
CA PHE A 187 9.17 -5.76 12.85
C PHE A 187 10.10 -5.81 14.08
N PRO A 188 11.10 -6.70 14.16
CA PRO A 188 12.00 -6.75 15.31
C PRO A 188 12.85 -5.47 15.43
N ILE A 189 13.31 -4.91 14.31
CA ILE A 189 14.10 -3.66 14.33
C ILE A 189 13.27 -2.52 14.91
N CYS A 190 12.04 -2.31 14.43
CA CYS A 190 11.15 -1.27 14.95
C CYS A 190 10.81 -1.50 16.43
N GLY A 191 10.60 -2.75 16.84
CA GLY A 191 10.34 -3.10 18.24
C GLY A 191 11.51 -2.78 19.17
N ILE A 192 12.73 -3.16 18.77
CA ILE A 192 13.96 -2.87 19.52
C ILE A 192 14.17 -1.36 19.61
N LEU A 193 14.06 -0.64 18.50
CA LEU A 193 14.21 0.82 18.48
C LEU A 193 13.19 1.50 19.40
N GLY A 194 11.91 1.08 19.35
CA GLY A 194 10.88 1.61 20.23
C GLY A 194 11.16 1.34 21.72
N TYR A 195 11.66 0.16 22.05
CA TYR A 195 12.05 -0.18 23.43
C TYR A 195 13.22 0.69 23.91
N VAL A 196 14.27 0.83 23.10
CA VAL A 196 15.44 1.67 23.42
C VAL A 196 15.04 3.14 23.57
N LEU A 197 14.24 3.69 22.66
CA LEU A 197 13.72 5.05 22.77
C LEU A 197 12.94 5.27 24.06
N THR A 198 12.13 4.30 24.46
CA THR A 198 11.36 4.38 25.72
C THR A 198 12.27 4.38 26.94
N LEU A 199 13.33 3.57 26.95
CA LEU A 199 14.32 3.58 28.04
C LEU A 199 15.05 4.92 28.13
N LEU A 200 15.43 5.50 26.98
CA LEU A 200 16.07 6.81 26.95
C LEU A 200 15.15 7.92 27.47
N LEU A 201 13.88 7.92 27.05
CA LEU A 201 12.90 8.92 27.50
C LEU A 201 12.65 8.83 29.01
N LYS A 202 12.55 7.61 29.58
CA LYS A 202 12.41 7.39 31.03
C LYS A 202 13.62 7.83 31.86
N MET A 203 14.79 8.02 31.25
CA MET A 203 15.96 8.56 31.95
C MET A 203 15.95 10.08 32.01
N VAL A 204 15.20 10.74 31.10
CA VAL A 204 15.15 12.20 30.99
C VAL A 204 13.91 12.78 31.68
N PHE A 205 12.77 12.08 31.63
CA PHE A 205 11.49 12.45 32.23
C PHE A 205 11.12 11.46 33.34
#